data_AF-A0A1M6HI80-F1
#
_entry.id   AF-A0A1M6HI80-F1
#
_cell.length_a   1.000
_cell.length_b   1.000
_cell.length_c   1.000
_cell.angle_alpha   90.00
_cell.angle_beta   90.00
_cell.angle_gamma   90.00
#
_symmetry.space_group_name_H-M   'P 1'
#
loop_
_entity.id
_entity.type
_entity.pdbx_description
1 polymer ?
#
loop_
_entity_poly.entity_id
_entity_poly.type
_entity_poly.pdbx_seq_one_letter_code
_entity_poly.pdbx_strand_id
1 'polypeptide(L)'
;MLKGKSLSEYEGFAYRLVMAANNKQIDDTKELAEKLYSDETCRGIIKMRKRKKEVASNPVDNVLRNVQKHLNEKDPYKVPSTYIYAYSVVLDCSIDYLYGRTDVMSVDMDVKEICKKTGLSEKAVKCLLEYKSDNDDSSIFSITQWWSEFLCEDSFYSIPMVWHDYASRIVELYDLDKKVAAMQKADNEVVVDDHIMQLLLEDDNHKTLRSIRREKEDSTLGAYHKMIQLIEHYFEQYAEEWAKNQHLDYEEMYYRGEINKRKIIKEQIKQPEIK
;
A
#
# COMPACT_ATOMS: atom_id res chain seq x y z
N MET A 1 5.44 -20.72 2.00
CA MET A 1 6.54 -19.99 2.65
C MET A 1 7.84 -20.76 2.55
N LEU A 2 8.80 -20.24 1.77
CA LEU A 2 10.12 -20.82 1.63
C LEU A 2 10.70 -21.11 3.03
N LYS A 3 10.89 -22.39 3.35
CA LYS A 3 11.42 -22.91 4.63
C LYS A 3 10.50 -22.87 5.87
N GLY A 4 9.22 -22.51 5.75
CA GLY A 4 8.27 -22.53 6.89
C GLY A 4 8.57 -21.53 8.01
N LYS A 5 9.41 -20.53 7.75
CA LYS A 5 9.75 -19.43 8.66
C LYS A 5 8.91 -18.20 8.32
N SER A 6 8.62 -17.34 9.32
CA SER A 6 7.97 -16.05 9.05
C SER A 6 8.91 -15.13 8.26
N LEU A 7 8.32 -14.27 7.43
CA LEU A 7 9.08 -13.30 6.62
C LEU A 7 9.99 -12.41 7.48
N SER A 8 9.57 -12.11 8.72
CA SER A 8 10.31 -11.30 9.70
C SER A 8 11.62 -11.93 10.20
N GLU A 9 11.85 -13.23 9.98
CA GLU A 9 13.10 -13.90 10.35
C GLU A 9 14.22 -13.73 9.31
N TYR A 10 13.88 -13.25 8.12
CA TYR A 10 14.83 -13.05 7.03
C TYR A 10 15.35 -11.61 7.01
N GLU A 11 16.63 -11.45 6.67
CA GLU A 11 17.27 -10.15 6.54
C GLU A 11 18.09 -10.08 5.24
N GLY A 12 18.30 -8.86 4.74
CA GLY A 12 19.19 -8.59 3.60
C GLY A 12 18.76 -9.33 2.32
N PHE A 13 19.72 -10.02 1.68
CA PHE A 13 19.48 -10.79 0.46
C PHE A 13 18.40 -11.85 0.63
N ALA A 14 18.44 -12.64 1.72
CA ALA A 14 17.46 -13.70 1.95
C ALA A 14 16.03 -13.16 2.03
N TYR A 15 15.84 -12.01 2.70
CA TYR A 15 14.52 -11.35 2.76
C TYR A 15 14.00 -11.00 1.36
N ARG A 16 14.85 -10.36 0.54
CA ARG A 16 14.50 -9.94 -0.82
C ARG A 16 14.20 -11.13 -1.74
N LEU A 17 14.97 -12.20 -1.62
CA LEU A 17 14.72 -13.44 -2.36
C LEU A 17 13.37 -14.07 -2.00
N VAL A 18 13.03 -14.11 -0.70
CA VAL A 18 11.73 -14.64 -0.24
C VAL A 18 10.57 -13.75 -0.67
N MET A 19 10.73 -12.42 -0.59
CA MET A 19 9.74 -11.47 -1.09
C MET A 19 9.45 -11.66 -2.57
N ALA A 20 10.49 -11.79 -3.40
CA ALA A 20 10.34 -12.02 -4.84
C ALA A 20 9.66 -13.36 -5.15
N ALA A 21 10.00 -14.42 -4.41
CA ALA A 21 9.35 -15.72 -4.55
C ALA A 21 7.87 -15.69 -4.14
N ASN A 22 7.52 -15.05 -3.03
CA ASN A 22 6.13 -14.90 -2.59
C ASN A 22 5.29 -14.13 -3.63
N ASN A 23 5.85 -13.09 -4.27
CA ASN A 23 5.18 -12.37 -5.35
C ASN A 23 4.88 -13.24 -6.57
N LYS A 24 5.65 -14.31 -6.80
CA LYS A 24 5.41 -15.31 -7.85
C LYS A 24 4.67 -16.55 -7.32
N GLN A 25 4.12 -16.48 -6.11
CA GLN A 25 3.41 -17.57 -5.43
C GLN A 25 4.26 -18.86 -5.33
N ILE A 26 5.59 -18.71 -5.20
CA ILE A 26 6.51 -19.83 -5.00
C ILE A 26 6.71 -20.01 -3.51
N ASP A 27 5.99 -20.98 -2.96
CA ASP A 27 5.91 -21.19 -1.52
C ASP A 27 6.90 -22.23 -0.99
N ASP A 28 7.51 -23.03 -1.87
CA ASP A 28 8.43 -24.10 -1.50
C ASP A 28 9.82 -23.93 -2.13
N THR A 29 10.84 -24.23 -1.33
CA THR A 29 12.25 -24.20 -1.75
C THR A 29 12.54 -25.24 -2.82
N LYS A 30 11.82 -26.37 -2.79
CA LYS A 30 11.91 -27.40 -3.82
C LYS A 30 11.33 -26.91 -5.14
N GLU A 31 10.17 -26.26 -5.11
CA GLU A 31 9.55 -25.65 -6.28
C GLU A 31 10.47 -24.61 -6.92
N LEU A 32 11.09 -23.72 -6.12
CA LEU A 32 12.07 -22.76 -6.63
C LEU A 32 13.26 -23.45 -7.30
N ALA A 33 13.78 -24.53 -6.70
CA ALA A 33 14.89 -25.29 -7.26
C ALA A 33 14.50 -26.02 -8.57
N GLU A 34 13.28 -26.55 -8.65
CA GLU A 34 12.74 -27.17 -9.85
C GLU A 34 12.55 -26.16 -10.98
N LYS A 35 12.05 -24.96 -10.68
CA LYS A 35 11.92 -23.86 -11.66
C LYS A 35 13.29 -23.39 -12.18
N LEU A 36 14.27 -23.20 -11.29
CA LEU A 36 15.65 -22.86 -11.67
C LEU A 36 16.33 -23.94 -12.54
N TYR A 37 15.97 -25.21 -12.34
CA TYR A 37 16.52 -26.30 -13.12
C TYR A 37 15.83 -26.48 -14.47
N SER A 38 14.53 -26.23 -14.52
CA SER A 38 13.69 -26.42 -15.71
C SER A 38 13.84 -25.27 -16.71
N ASP A 39 14.22 -24.08 -16.25
CA ASP A 39 14.51 -22.93 -17.11
C ASP A 39 15.83 -23.13 -17.90
N GLU A 40 15.75 -23.06 -19.23
CA GLU A 40 16.88 -23.33 -20.13
C GLU A 40 18.04 -22.33 -19.94
N THR A 41 17.71 -21.06 -19.69
CA THR A 41 18.68 -19.98 -19.45
C THR A 41 19.43 -20.25 -18.15
N CYS A 42 18.69 -20.57 -17.08
CA CYS A 42 19.27 -20.84 -15.76
C CYS A 42 20.13 -22.10 -15.75
N ARG A 43 19.70 -23.16 -16.46
CA ARG A 43 20.44 -24.43 -16.55
C ARG A 43 21.82 -24.28 -17.20
N GLY A 44 21.95 -23.39 -18.18
CA GLY A 44 23.23 -23.07 -18.81
C GLY A 44 24.20 -22.30 -17.91
N ILE A 45 23.66 -21.50 -16.98
CA ILE A 45 24.42 -20.56 -16.17
C ILE A 45 24.81 -21.16 -14.81
N ILE A 46 23.95 -21.98 -14.22
CA ILE A 46 24.23 -22.68 -12.97
C ILE A 46 25.15 -23.88 -13.27
N LYS A 47 26.46 -23.65 -13.19
CA LYS A 47 27.48 -24.70 -13.40
C LYS A 47 27.36 -25.79 -12.33
N MET A 48 26.76 -26.91 -12.68
CA MET A 48 26.75 -28.10 -11.83
C MET A 48 28.14 -28.74 -11.84
N ARG A 49 28.74 -28.96 -10.65
CA ARG A 49 29.97 -29.75 -10.53
C ARG A 49 29.69 -31.16 -11.06
N LYS A 50 30.34 -31.54 -12.17
CA LYS A 50 30.39 -32.95 -12.61
C LYS A 50 31.09 -33.75 -11.51
N ARG A 51 30.36 -34.60 -10.78
CA ARG A 51 30.97 -35.51 -9.81
C ARG A 51 31.74 -36.60 -10.56
N LYS A 52 32.96 -36.89 -10.09
CA LYS A 52 33.84 -37.94 -10.65
C LYS A 52 33.43 -39.38 -10.28
N LYS A 53 32.33 -39.60 -9.54
CA LYS A 53 31.86 -40.96 -9.17
C LYS A 53 30.34 -41.07 -9.13
N GLU A 54 29.87 -42.20 -9.65
CA GLU A 54 28.50 -42.69 -9.77
C GLU A 54 27.76 -42.69 -8.42
N VAL A 55 26.97 -41.65 -8.19
CA VAL A 55 25.70 -41.77 -7.46
C VAL A 55 24.74 -40.91 -8.26
N ALA A 56 23.66 -41.50 -8.75
CA ALA A 56 22.58 -40.80 -9.45
C ALA A 56 21.85 -39.86 -8.47
N SER A 57 22.51 -38.76 -8.08
CA SER A 57 21.90 -37.68 -7.33
C SER A 57 21.07 -36.87 -8.31
N ASN A 58 19.79 -36.65 -8.00
CA ASN A 58 18.93 -35.83 -8.83
C ASN A 58 19.58 -34.45 -9.00
N PRO A 59 19.79 -33.94 -10.24
CA PRO A 59 20.37 -32.62 -10.47
C PRO A 59 19.70 -31.49 -9.69
N VAL A 60 18.38 -31.61 -9.47
CA VAL A 60 17.57 -30.67 -8.68
C VAL A 60 18.03 -30.62 -7.22
N ASP A 61 18.49 -31.72 -6.62
CA ASP A 61 18.93 -31.76 -5.21
C ASP A 61 20.14 -30.86 -4.96
N ASN A 62 21.03 -30.75 -5.96
CA ASN A 62 22.19 -29.87 -5.86
C ASN A 62 21.76 -28.40 -5.91
N VAL A 63 20.80 -28.06 -6.77
CA VAL A 63 20.22 -26.71 -6.85
C VAL A 63 19.50 -26.38 -5.54
N LEU A 64 18.69 -27.30 -5.03
CA LEU A 64 17.97 -27.16 -3.77
C LEU A 64 18.90 -26.86 -2.59
N ARG A 65 20.01 -27.61 -2.45
CA ARG A 65 21.00 -27.35 -1.38
C ARG A 65 21.60 -25.94 -1.48
N ASN A 66 21.89 -25.47 -2.69
CA ASN A 66 22.42 -24.12 -2.89
C ASN A 66 21.36 -23.05 -2.58
N VAL A 67 20.11 -23.23 -3.02
CA VAL A 67 18.99 -22.35 -2.67
C VAL A 67 18.83 -22.26 -1.15
N GLN A 68 18.81 -23.39 -0.44
CA GLN A 68 18.70 -23.42 1.02
C GLN A 68 19.85 -22.71 1.73
N LYS A 69 21.07 -22.78 1.17
CA LYS A 69 22.23 -22.05 1.66
C LYS A 69 22.07 -20.54 1.45
N HIS A 70 21.65 -20.12 0.25
CA HIS A 70 21.47 -18.70 -0.07
C HIS A 70 20.34 -18.06 0.74
N LEU A 71 19.30 -18.81 1.10
CA LEU A 71 18.23 -18.35 2.01
C LEU A 71 18.69 -18.10 3.46
N ASN A 72 19.91 -18.50 3.81
CA ASN A 72 20.52 -18.16 5.10
C ASN A 72 21.58 -17.05 4.97
N GLU A 73 21.80 -16.52 3.77
CA GLU A 73 22.82 -15.50 3.50
C GLU A 73 22.20 -14.11 3.51
N LYS A 74 22.81 -13.19 4.27
CA LYS A 74 22.37 -11.80 4.35
C LYS A 74 23.03 -10.95 3.27
N ASP A 75 24.27 -11.26 2.92
CA ASP A 75 25.08 -10.49 1.99
C ASP A 75 24.96 -11.04 0.55
N PRO A 76 24.37 -10.28 -0.40
CA PRO A 76 24.21 -10.74 -1.77
C PRO A 76 25.56 -11.03 -2.45
N TYR A 77 26.65 -10.35 -2.06
CA TYR A 77 27.95 -10.55 -2.69
C TYR A 77 28.61 -11.91 -2.36
N LYS A 78 28.10 -12.63 -1.36
CA LYS A 78 28.51 -14.00 -1.02
C LYS A 78 27.76 -15.06 -1.82
N VAL A 79 26.67 -14.68 -2.47
CA VAL A 79 25.93 -15.56 -3.38
C VAL A 79 26.57 -15.48 -4.77
N PRO A 80 26.88 -16.61 -5.43
CA PRO A 80 27.44 -16.57 -6.76
C PRO A 80 26.56 -15.76 -7.72
N SER A 81 27.15 -14.83 -8.48
CA SER A 81 26.40 -13.94 -9.38
C SER A 81 25.57 -14.69 -10.42
N THR A 82 25.99 -15.90 -10.79
CA THR A 82 25.24 -16.83 -11.65
C THR A 82 23.89 -17.22 -11.04
N TYR A 83 23.84 -17.42 -9.72
CA TYR A 83 22.61 -17.70 -8.99
C TYR A 83 21.74 -16.45 -8.85
N ILE A 84 22.34 -15.29 -8.58
CA ILE A 84 21.59 -14.01 -8.51
C ILE A 84 20.90 -13.73 -9.84
N TYR A 85 21.61 -13.91 -10.95
CA TYR A 85 21.01 -13.79 -12.28
C TYR A 85 19.89 -14.82 -12.50
N ALA A 86 20.12 -16.09 -12.16
CA ALA A 86 19.09 -17.12 -12.30
C ALA A 86 17.82 -16.83 -11.46
N TYR A 87 17.98 -16.32 -10.24
CA TYR A 87 16.85 -15.86 -9.43
C TYR A 87 16.13 -14.69 -10.10
N SER A 88 16.86 -13.73 -10.67
CA SER A 88 16.26 -12.58 -11.36
C SER A 88 15.38 -13.00 -12.54
N VAL A 89 15.78 -14.04 -13.27
CA VAL A 89 15.03 -14.60 -14.40
C VAL A 89 13.78 -15.34 -13.92
N VAL A 90 13.94 -16.33 -13.03
CA VAL A 90 12.81 -17.18 -12.58
C VAL A 90 11.79 -16.41 -11.76
N LEU A 91 12.24 -15.45 -10.96
CA LEU A 91 11.37 -14.63 -10.13
C LEU A 91 10.90 -13.36 -10.85
N ASP A 92 11.39 -13.12 -12.07
CA ASP A 92 11.11 -11.94 -12.88
C ASP A 92 11.20 -10.65 -12.05
N CYS A 93 12.39 -10.47 -11.47
CA CYS A 93 12.74 -9.33 -10.64
C CYS A 93 14.10 -8.77 -11.04
N SER A 94 14.35 -7.50 -10.72
CA SER A 94 15.61 -6.87 -11.09
C SER A 94 16.79 -7.39 -10.27
N ILE A 95 17.95 -7.49 -10.92
CA ILE A 95 19.20 -7.86 -10.27
C ILE A 95 19.57 -6.82 -9.19
N ASP A 96 19.35 -5.53 -9.46
CA ASP A 96 19.58 -4.46 -8.51
C ASP A 96 18.71 -4.59 -7.25
N TYR A 97 17.47 -5.10 -7.38
CA TYR A 97 16.64 -5.43 -6.24
C TYR A 97 17.29 -6.53 -5.39
N LEU A 98 17.73 -7.63 -6.01
CA LEU A 98 18.39 -8.72 -5.27
C LEU A 98 19.69 -8.29 -4.58
N TYR A 99 20.47 -7.39 -5.18
CA TYR A 99 21.64 -6.79 -4.53
C TYR A 99 21.28 -5.72 -3.48
N GLY A 100 20.00 -5.36 -3.33
CA GLY A 100 19.55 -4.34 -2.39
C GLY A 100 19.92 -2.91 -2.78
N ARG A 101 20.16 -2.66 -4.07
CA ARG A 101 20.43 -1.31 -4.62
C ARG A 101 19.15 -0.51 -4.88
N THR A 102 18.02 -1.18 -4.97
CA THR A 102 16.70 -0.59 -5.12
C THR A 102 15.66 -1.44 -4.37
N ASP A 103 14.58 -0.81 -3.93
CA ASP A 103 13.43 -1.51 -3.37
C ASP A 103 12.36 -1.83 -4.42
N VAL A 104 12.58 -1.44 -5.68
CA VAL A 104 11.71 -1.77 -6.83
C VAL A 104 12.09 -3.14 -7.38
N MET A 105 11.17 -4.09 -7.28
CA MET A 105 11.34 -5.47 -7.73
C MET A 105 11.23 -5.59 -9.25
N SER A 106 10.37 -4.81 -9.89
CA SER A 106 10.08 -4.88 -11.32
C SER A 106 11.34 -4.89 -12.17
N VAL A 107 11.34 -5.65 -13.27
CA VAL A 107 12.38 -5.57 -14.31
C VAL A 107 12.14 -4.35 -15.22
N ASP A 108 10.87 -3.96 -15.38
CA ASP A 108 10.42 -2.86 -16.23
C ASP A 108 11.09 -1.53 -15.84
N MET A 109 11.79 -0.94 -16.81
CA MET A 109 12.56 0.30 -16.64
C MET A 109 11.65 1.50 -16.43
N ASP A 110 10.48 1.54 -17.06
CA ASP A 110 9.53 2.64 -16.93
C ASP A 110 8.93 2.64 -15.52
N VAL A 111 8.51 1.46 -15.04
CA VAL A 111 8.01 1.30 -13.66
C VAL A 111 9.07 1.72 -12.63
N LYS A 112 10.33 1.30 -12.82
CA LYS A 112 11.44 1.73 -11.95
C LYS A 112 11.65 3.23 -11.98
N GLU A 113 11.64 3.83 -13.16
CA GLU A 113 11.89 5.26 -13.31
C GLU A 113 10.77 6.08 -12.66
N ILE A 114 9.51 5.67 -12.84
CA ILE A 114 8.36 6.29 -12.19
C ILE A 114 8.47 6.17 -10.67
N CYS A 115 8.70 4.96 -10.13
CA CYS A 115 8.88 4.76 -8.69
C CYS A 115 10.01 5.65 -8.14
N LYS A 116 11.14 5.73 -8.84
CA LYS A 116 12.29 6.53 -8.43
C LYS A 116 12.00 8.03 -8.44
N LYS A 117 11.29 8.53 -9.46
CA LYS A 117 10.97 9.96 -9.61
C LYS A 117 9.86 10.41 -8.67
N THR A 118 8.88 9.56 -8.42
CA THR A 118 7.67 9.91 -7.66
C THR A 118 7.74 9.50 -6.18
N GLY A 119 8.61 8.55 -5.82
CA GLY A 119 8.61 7.91 -4.51
C GLY A 119 7.47 6.91 -4.32
N LEU A 120 6.61 6.68 -5.32
CA LEU A 120 5.54 5.70 -5.25
C LEU A 120 6.10 4.27 -5.23
N SER A 121 5.42 3.39 -4.49
CA SER A 121 5.73 1.97 -4.52
C SER A 121 5.40 1.35 -5.88
N GLU A 122 6.12 0.29 -6.24
CA GLU A 122 5.85 -0.45 -7.49
C GLU A 122 4.41 -0.91 -7.60
N LYS A 123 3.80 -1.33 -6.48
CA LYS A 123 2.40 -1.74 -6.44
C LYS A 123 1.47 -0.58 -6.83
N ALA A 124 1.71 0.62 -6.28
CA ALA A 124 0.91 1.80 -6.61
C ALA A 124 1.06 2.18 -8.10
N VAL A 125 2.28 2.14 -8.63
CA VAL A 125 2.53 2.42 -10.06
C VAL A 125 1.85 1.40 -10.96
N LYS A 126 1.92 0.10 -10.64
CA LYS A 126 1.23 -0.95 -11.40
C LYS A 126 -0.29 -0.74 -11.41
N CYS A 127 -0.89 -0.42 -10.26
CA CYS A 127 -2.31 -0.07 -10.22
C CYS A 127 -2.64 1.11 -11.16
N LEU A 128 -1.83 2.17 -11.17
CA LEU A 128 -2.06 3.31 -12.06
C LEU A 128 -1.96 2.94 -13.56
N LEU A 129 -1.05 2.02 -13.91
CA LEU A 129 -0.86 1.59 -15.29
C LEU A 129 -1.95 0.63 -15.78
N GLU A 130 -2.42 -0.29 -14.92
CA GLU A 130 -3.50 -1.24 -15.23
C GLU A 130 -4.81 -0.51 -15.59
N TYR A 131 -5.16 0.54 -14.86
CA TYR A 131 -6.40 1.31 -15.12
C TYR A 131 -6.29 2.35 -16.24
N LYS A 132 -5.12 2.48 -16.88
CA LYS A 132 -4.92 3.38 -18.02
C LYS A 132 -5.31 2.73 -19.35
N SER A 133 -5.27 1.40 -19.46
CA SER A 133 -5.37 0.68 -20.74
C SER A 133 -6.79 0.37 -21.23
N ASP A 134 -7.81 0.52 -20.39
CA ASP A 134 -9.09 -0.18 -20.63
C ASP A 134 -10.25 0.69 -21.16
N ASN A 135 -10.12 2.02 -21.24
CA ASN A 135 -11.23 2.88 -21.69
C ASN A 135 -10.75 4.04 -22.57
N ASP A 136 -10.66 3.80 -23.88
CA ASP A 136 -10.46 4.84 -24.91
C ASP A 136 -11.80 5.43 -25.41
N ASP A 137 -12.92 5.07 -24.77
CA ASP A 137 -14.22 5.70 -25.01
C ASP A 137 -14.32 7.00 -24.18
N SER A 138 -14.20 8.13 -24.86
CA SER A 138 -14.14 9.49 -24.29
C SER A 138 -15.38 9.93 -23.47
N SER A 139 -16.40 9.08 -23.37
CA SER A 139 -17.63 9.31 -22.60
C SER A 139 -17.67 8.59 -21.25
N ILE A 140 -16.68 7.75 -20.94
CA ILE A 140 -16.65 6.94 -19.71
C ILE A 140 -15.71 7.58 -18.68
N PHE A 141 -16.15 7.61 -17.41
CA PHE A 141 -15.35 8.10 -16.28
C PHE A 141 -13.96 7.44 -16.22
N SER A 142 -12.90 8.25 -16.28
CA SER A 142 -11.52 7.78 -16.20
C SER A 142 -10.98 7.87 -14.77
N ILE A 143 -10.71 6.73 -14.16
CA ILE A 143 -10.16 6.62 -12.79
C ILE A 143 -8.78 7.29 -12.69
N THR A 144 -7.94 7.09 -13.70
CA THR A 144 -6.57 7.65 -13.70
C THR A 144 -6.59 9.16 -13.90
N GLN A 145 -7.51 9.68 -14.72
CA GLN A 145 -7.71 11.12 -14.86
C GLN A 145 -8.25 11.74 -13.57
N TRP A 146 -9.21 11.08 -12.91
CA TRP A 146 -9.72 11.51 -11.60
C TRP A 146 -8.59 11.70 -10.59
N TRP A 147 -7.71 10.69 -10.44
CA TRP A 147 -6.54 10.80 -9.56
C TRP A 147 -5.58 11.89 -10.00
N SER A 148 -5.39 12.09 -11.31
CA SER A 148 -4.53 13.16 -11.81
C SER A 148 -5.05 14.53 -11.40
N GLU A 149 -6.35 14.78 -11.56
CA GLU A 149 -6.97 16.06 -11.20
C GLU A 149 -6.99 16.24 -9.68
N PHE A 150 -7.36 15.20 -8.93
CA PHE A 150 -7.33 15.21 -7.47
C PHE A 150 -5.93 15.42 -6.89
N LEU A 151 -4.85 15.03 -7.58
CA LEU A 151 -3.47 15.22 -7.12
C LEU A 151 -2.82 16.51 -7.65
N CYS A 152 -3.47 17.23 -8.56
CA CYS A 152 -2.95 18.49 -9.10
C CYS A 152 -3.21 19.69 -8.19
N GLU A 153 -4.16 19.58 -7.27
CA GLU A 153 -4.58 20.68 -6.41
C GLU A 153 -3.92 20.65 -5.02
N ASP A 154 -4.37 21.55 -4.14
CA ASP A 154 -3.90 21.69 -2.76
C ASP A 154 -4.05 20.38 -1.94
N SER A 155 -4.98 19.51 -2.33
CA SER A 155 -5.22 18.16 -1.82
C SER A 155 -3.95 17.30 -1.74
N PHE A 156 -3.02 17.45 -2.70
CA PHE A 156 -1.77 16.69 -2.72
C PHE A 156 -0.94 16.87 -1.44
N TYR A 157 -0.91 18.10 -0.92
CA TYR A 157 -0.17 18.44 0.30
C TYR A 157 -1.07 18.46 1.53
N SER A 158 -2.28 18.99 1.40
CA SER A 158 -3.14 19.26 2.55
C SER A 158 -3.63 17.98 3.23
N ILE A 159 -4.00 16.95 2.47
CA ILE A 159 -4.50 15.67 3.01
C ILE A 159 -3.42 14.94 3.83
N PRO A 160 -2.20 14.70 3.31
CA PRO A 160 -1.14 14.10 4.12
C PRO A 160 -0.80 14.91 5.37
N MET A 161 -0.85 16.24 5.29
CA MET A 161 -0.54 17.12 6.43
C MET A 161 -1.58 17.03 7.54
N VAL A 162 -2.87 17.07 7.22
CA VAL A 162 -3.92 16.90 8.25
C VAL A 162 -3.94 15.48 8.81
N TRP A 163 -3.65 14.48 7.99
CA TRP A 163 -3.49 13.10 8.47
C TRP A 163 -2.31 12.99 9.43
N HIS A 164 -1.16 13.59 9.11
CA HIS A 164 0.00 13.60 9.98
C HIS A 164 -0.27 14.33 11.31
N ASP A 165 -0.99 15.46 11.26
CA ASP A 165 -1.41 16.22 12.46
C ASP A 165 -2.29 15.37 13.39
N TYR A 166 -3.26 14.64 12.82
CA TYR A 166 -4.09 13.69 13.55
C TYR A 166 -3.27 12.53 14.11
N ALA A 167 -2.45 11.87 13.28
CA ALA A 167 -1.63 10.73 13.68
C ALA A 167 -0.65 11.11 14.81
N SER A 168 -0.08 12.31 14.77
CA SER A 168 0.81 12.81 15.81
C SER A 168 0.11 12.89 17.18
N ARG A 169 -1.17 13.29 17.22
CA ARG A 169 -1.95 13.32 18.47
C ARG A 169 -2.29 11.92 19.00
N ILE A 170 -2.52 10.96 18.12
CA ILE A 170 -2.66 9.55 18.53
C ILE A 170 -1.38 9.08 19.21
N VAL A 171 -0.20 9.42 18.67
CA VAL A 171 1.08 9.06 19.28
C VAL A 171 1.20 9.67 20.68
N GLU A 172 0.82 10.94 20.86
CA GLU A 172 0.79 11.58 22.17
C GLU A 172 -0.11 10.85 23.18
N LEU A 173 -1.29 10.39 22.75
CA LEU A 173 -2.18 9.58 23.58
C LEU A 173 -1.55 8.23 23.96
N TYR A 174 -0.94 7.52 23.01
CA TYR A 174 -0.25 6.27 23.30
C TYR A 174 0.93 6.44 24.26
N ASP A 175 1.66 7.54 24.16
CA ASP A 175 2.75 7.82 25.10
C ASP A 175 2.24 8.19 26.49
N LEU A 176 1.09 8.87 26.59
CA LEU A 176 0.41 9.08 27.87
C LEU A 176 -0.09 7.76 28.48
N ASP A 177 -0.68 6.87 27.68
CA ASP A 177 -1.14 5.57 28.15
C ASP A 177 0.03 4.71 28.68
N LYS A 178 1.18 4.73 28.00
CA LYS A 178 2.41 4.09 28.49
C LYS A 178 2.87 4.68 29.82
N LYS A 179 2.82 6.01 29.97
CA LYS A 179 3.17 6.68 31.24
C LYS A 179 2.22 6.23 32.36
N VAL A 180 0.91 6.29 32.14
CA VAL A 180 -0.10 5.85 33.12
C VAL A 180 0.12 4.40 33.52
N ALA A 181 0.37 3.50 32.57
CA ALA A 181 0.65 2.10 32.85
C ALA A 181 1.94 1.91 33.68
N ALA A 182 3.00 2.67 33.37
CA ALA A 182 4.24 2.62 34.14
C ALA A 182 4.07 3.08 35.59
N MET A 183 3.27 4.14 35.81
CA MET A 183 2.93 4.61 37.17
C MET A 183 2.12 3.59 37.95
N GLN A 184 1.04 3.05 37.35
CA GLN A 184 0.25 2.01 38.01
C GLN A 184 1.09 0.79 38.39
N LYS A 185 2.06 0.43 37.55
CA LYS A 185 3.00 -0.64 37.86
C LYS A 185 3.90 -0.28 39.04
N ALA A 186 4.43 0.94 39.08
CA ALA A 186 5.26 1.41 40.19
C ALA A 186 4.51 1.45 41.52
N ASP A 187 3.26 1.92 41.53
CA ASP A 187 2.42 1.95 42.74
C ASP A 187 2.15 0.55 43.30
N ASN A 188 2.01 -0.45 42.43
CA ASN A 188 1.82 -1.84 42.85
C ASN A 188 3.10 -2.48 43.40
N GLU A 189 4.28 -2.00 43.00
CA GLU A 189 5.58 -2.58 43.38
C GLU A 189 6.20 -1.90 44.61
N VAL A 190 5.93 -0.61 44.84
CA VAL A 190 6.50 0.18 45.94
C VAL A 190 5.39 0.88 46.72
N VAL A 191 5.09 0.37 47.91
CA VAL A 191 4.14 1.02 48.84
C VAL A 191 4.86 2.13 49.59
N VAL A 192 4.37 3.36 49.45
CA VAL A 192 4.84 4.51 50.23
C VAL A 192 4.00 4.59 51.50
N ASP A 193 4.59 4.34 52.67
CA ASP A 193 3.87 4.30 53.95
C ASP A 193 3.56 5.69 54.54
N ASP A 194 4.20 6.76 54.03
CA ASP A 194 3.97 8.12 54.49
C ASP A 194 2.71 8.73 53.85
N HIS A 195 1.73 9.10 54.69
CA HIS A 195 0.43 9.62 54.25
C HIS A 195 0.51 10.94 53.46
N ILE A 196 1.48 11.82 53.79
CA ILE A 196 1.68 13.07 53.06
C ILE A 196 2.27 12.77 51.68
N MET A 197 3.22 11.83 51.60
CA MET A 197 3.80 11.41 50.32
C MET A 197 2.79 10.67 49.45
N GLN A 198 1.90 9.85 50.02
CA GLN A 198 0.79 9.23 49.27
C GLN A 198 -0.12 10.29 48.64
N LEU A 199 -0.53 11.30 49.41
CA LEU A 199 -1.38 12.39 48.91
C LEU A 199 -0.69 13.18 47.78
N LEU A 200 0.61 13.47 47.91
CA LEU A 200 1.38 14.15 46.86
C LEU A 200 1.47 13.31 45.57
N LEU A 201 1.68 12.00 45.69
CA LEU A 201 1.76 11.09 44.54
C LEU A 201 0.40 10.88 43.85
N GLU A 202 -0.69 10.82 44.61
CA GLU A 202 -2.04 10.68 44.06
C GLU A 202 -2.53 11.94 43.32
N ASP A 203 -2.22 13.13 43.85
CA ASP A 203 -2.70 14.41 43.30
C ASP A 203 -1.83 14.89 42.13
N ASP A 204 -0.50 14.83 42.25
CA ASP A 204 0.39 15.35 41.19
C ASP A 204 0.42 14.46 39.94
N ASN A 205 0.35 13.13 40.10
CA ASN A 205 0.56 12.21 38.98
C ASN A 205 -0.75 11.69 38.39
N HIS A 206 -1.61 11.03 39.17
CA HIS A 206 -2.73 10.27 38.59
C HIS A 206 -3.89 11.13 38.12
N LYS A 207 -4.35 12.09 38.93
CA LYS A 207 -5.47 12.96 38.55
C LYS A 207 -5.07 13.91 37.43
N THR A 208 -3.88 14.50 37.54
CA THR A 208 -3.32 15.40 36.53
C THR A 208 -3.17 14.69 35.18
N LEU A 209 -2.61 13.48 35.15
CA LEU A 209 -2.45 12.75 33.89
C LEU A 209 -3.78 12.30 33.29
N ARG A 210 -4.77 11.92 34.10
CA ARG A 210 -6.12 11.63 33.59
C ARG A 210 -6.77 12.87 32.98
N SER A 211 -6.56 14.05 33.57
CA SER A 211 -7.04 15.33 33.01
C SER A 211 -6.35 15.64 31.70
N ILE A 212 -5.02 15.60 31.66
CA ILE A 212 -4.22 15.82 30.44
C ILE A 212 -4.64 14.84 29.34
N ARG A 213 -4.86 13.57 29.70
CA ARG A 213 -5.31 12.54 28.75
C ARG A 213 -6.65 12.90 28.13
N ARG A 214 -7.64 13.35 28.93
CA ARG A 214 -8.94 13.81 28.40
C ARG A 214 -8.80 15.00 27.46
N GLU A 215 -8.00 16.00 27.82
CA GLU A 215 -7.75 17.15 26.95
C GLU A 215 -7.12 16.74 25.62
N LYS A 216 -6.22 15.75 25.65
CA LYS A 216 -5.61 15.18 24.44
C LYS A 216 -6.58 14.33 23.64
N GLU A 217 -7.52 13.64 24.26
CA GLU A 217 -8.62 12.93 23.56
C GLU A 217 -9.49 13.92 22.80
N ASP A 218 -9.90 15.02 23.44
CA ASP A 218 -10.68 16.08 22.79
C ASP A 218 -9.91 16.73 21.63
N SER A 219 -8.62 17.00 21.83
CA SER A 219 -7.74 17.52 20.77
C SER A 219 -7.61 16.56 19.59
N THR A 220 -7.50 15.26 19.87
CA THR A 220 -7.42 14.19 18.86
C THR A 220 -8.71 14.09 18.07
N LEU A 221 -9.86 14.15 18.73
CA LEU A 221 -11.17 14.18 18.08
C LEU A 221 -11.33 15.41 17.19
N GLY A 222 -10.89 16.58 17.67
CA GLY A 222 -10.87 17.81 16.87
C GLY A 222 -10.00 17.71 15.62
N ALA A 223 -8.81 17.10 15.72
CA ALA A 223 -7.95 16.86 14.56
C ALA A 223 -8.53 15.84 13.59
N TYR A 224 -9.15 14.77 14.08
CA TYR A 224 -9.87 13.80 13.25
C TYR A 224 -10.98 14.48 12.45
N HIS A 225 -11.79 15.31 13.11
CA HIS A 225 -12.89 16.00 12.44
C HIS A 225 -12.38 16.93 11.34
N LYS A 226 -11.32 17.71 11.61
CA LYS A 226 -10.68 18.56 10.60
C LYS A 226 -10.15 17.74 9.41
N MET A 227 -9.53 16.60 9.68
CA MET A 227 -9.03 15.70 8.62
C MET A 227 -10.18 15.21 7.72
N ILE A 228 -11.27 14.74 8.31
CA ILE A 228 -12.42 14.24 7.55
C ILE A 228 -13.10 15.36 6.77
N GLN A 229 -13.38 16.51 7.39
CA GLN A 229 -13.98 17.66 6.73
C GLN A 229 -13.18 18.12 5.50
N LEU A 230 -11.85 18.13 5.61
CA LEU A 230 -11.00 18.52 4.49
C LEU A 230 -11.09 17.51 3.33
N ILE A 231 -11.05 16.21 3.64
CA ILE A 231 -11.17 15.16 2.62
C ILE A 231 -12.54 15.20 1.96
N GLU A 232 -13.60 15.34 2.75
CA GLU A 232 -14.98 15.49 2.26
C GLU A 232 -15.10 16.69 1.32
N HIS A 233 -14.53 17.83 1.70
CA HIS A 233 -14.56 19.04 0.87
C HIS A 233 -13.98 18.81 -0.53
N TYR A 234 -12.81 18.17 -0.64
CA TYR A 234 -12.22 17.88 -1.95
C TYR A 234 -13.04 16.88 -2.76
N PHE A 235 -13.61 15.86 -2.11
CA PHE A 235 -14.46 14.88 -2.80
C PHE A 235 -15.77 15.51 -3.30
N GLU A 236 -16.41 16.35 -2.51
CA GLU A 236 -17.62 17.06 -2.90
C GLU A 236 -17.36 18.05 -4.02
N GLN A 237 -16.31 18.88 -3.91
CA GLN A 237 -15.95 19.84 -4.95
C GLN A 237 -15.75 19.15 -6.29
N TYR A 238 -14.98 18.06 -6.31
CA TYR A 238 -14.74 17.32 -7.54
C TYR A 238 -16.01 16.67 -8.08
N ALA A 239 -16.83 16.05 -7.21
CA ALA A 239 -18.09 15.44 -7.64
C ALA A 239 -19.04 16.48 -8.25
N GLU A 240 -19.12 17.68 -7.68
CA GLU A 240 -19.91 18.78 -8.23
C GLU A 240 -19.38 19.24 -9.59
N GLU A 241 -18.06 19.42 -9.73
CA GLU A 241 -17.45 19.83 -10.99
C GLU A 241 -17.67 18.79 -12.09
N TRP A 242 -17.46 17.52 -11.78
CA TRP A 242 -17.74 16.44 -12.72
C TRP A 242 -19.21 16.38 -13.11
N ALA A 243 -20.13 16.51 -12.15
CA ALA A 243 -21.57 16.49 -12.39
C ALA A 243 -22.05 17.67 -13.24
N LYS A 244 -21.49 18.88 -13.03
CA LYS A 244 -21.78 20.08 -13.84
C LYS A 244 -21.40 19.89 -15.31
N ASN A 245 -20.38 19.08 -15.59
CA ASN A 245 -19.91 18.79 -16.94
C ASN A 245 -20.68 17.66 -17.63
N GLN A 246 -21.60 16.98 -16.91
CA GLN A 246 -22.47 15.98 -17.53
C GLN A 246 -23.71 16.63 -18.14
N HIS A 247 -24.18 16.07 -19.26
CA HIS A 247 -25.50 16.40 -19.82
C HIS A 247 -25.73 17.89 -20.13
N LEU A 248 -24.69 18.61 -20.57
CA LEU A 248 -24.73 20.05 -20.85
C LEU A 248 -25.91 20.49 -21.74
N ASP A 249 -26.35 19.65 -22.69
CA ASP A 249 -27.44 19.95 -23.62
C ASP A 249 -28.83 19.51 -23.13
N TYR A 250 -28.93 18.88 -21.96
CA TYR A 250 -30.19 18.30 -21.49
C TYR A 250 -31.19 19.36 -21.06
N GLU A 251 -30.74 20.53 -20.59
CA GLU A 251 -31.65 21.63 -20.26
C GLU A 251 -32.50 22.05 -21.46
N GLU A 252 -31.86 22.25 -22.61
CA GLU A 252 -32.53 22.59 -23.87
C GLU A 252 -33.39 21.41 -24.39
N MET A 253 -32.92 20.17 -24.22
CA MET A 253 -33.70 18.97 -24.57
C MET A 253 -34.99 18.88 -23.73
N TYR A 254 -34.89 19.05 -22.41
CA TYR A 254 -36.04 19.05 -21.50
C TYR A 254 -36.98 20.22 -21.81
N TYR A 255 -36.45 21.41 -22.06
CA TYR A 255 -37.23 22.58 -22.46
C TYR A 255 -38.05 22.30 -23.73
N ARG A 256 -37.41 21.76 -24.78
CA ARG A 256 -38.10 21.38 -26.03
C ARG A 256 -39.18 20.32 -25.81
N GLY A 257 -38.89 19.30 -25.00
CA GLY A 257 -39.85 18.28 -24.61
C GLY A 257 -41.07 18.88 -23.91
N GLU A 258 -40.84 19.77 -22.96
CA GLU A 258 -41.86 20.49 -22.20
C GLU A 258 -42.71 21.42 -23.07
N ILE A 259 -42.12 22.11 -24.04
CA ILE A 259 -42.83 22.91 -25.03
C ILE A 259 -43.73 22.03 -25.92
N ASN A 260 -43.22 20.89 -26.40
CA ASN A 260 -43.98 19.99 -27.26
C ASN A 260 -45.20 19.40 -26.55
N LYS A 261 -45.07 18.97 -25.28
CA LYS A 261 -46.20 18.51 -24.46
C LYS A 261 -47.30 19.58 -24.38
N ARG A 262 -46.93 20.83 -24.10
CA ARG A 262 -47.88 21.95 -24.02
C ARG A 262 -48.57 22.24 -25.35
N LYS A 263 -47.86 22.13 -26.48
CA LYS A 263 -48.45 22.29 -27.83
C LYS A 263 -49.51 21.22 -28.10
N ILE A 264 -49.22 19.95 -27.81
CA ILE A 264 -50.16 18.83 -28.00
C ILE A 264 -51.43 19.04 -27.16
N ILE A 265 -51.29 19.38 -25.88
CA ILE A 265 -52.44 19.65 -24.99
C ILE A 265 -53.29 20.81 -25.53
N LYS A 266 -52.63 21.89 -25.98
CA LYS A 266 -53.33 23.06 -26.55
C LYS A 266 -54.10 22.70 -27.81
N GLU A 267 -53.59 21.80 -28.64
CA GLU A 267 -54.27 21.32 -29.86
C GLU A 267 -55.44 20.40 -29.52
N GLN A 268 -55.30 19.51 -28.54
CA GLN A 268 -56.40 18.64 -28.07
C GLN A 268 -57.55 19.44 -27.45
N ILE A 269 -57.25 20.49 -26.67
CA ILE A 269 -58.29 21.39 -26.10
C ILE A 269 -59.03 22.16 -27.21
N LYS A 270 -58.37 22.44 -28.34
CA LYS A 270 -58.99 23.10 -29.51
C LYS A 270 -59.86 22.17 -30.35
N GLN A 271 -59.77 20.86 -30.17
CA GLN A 271 -60.65 19.87 -30.78
C GLN A 271 -61.64 19.36 -29.73
N PRO A 272 -62.71 20.10 -29.38
CA PRO A 272 -63.76 19.53 -28.56
C PRO A 272 -64.40 18.37 -29.33
N GLU A 273 -64.56 17.24 -28.65
CA GLU A 273 -65.17 16.00 -29.15
C GLU A 273 -66.40 16.30 -30.01
N ILE A 274 -66.32 15.98 -31.31
CA ILE A 274 -67.51 15.85 -32.15
C ILE A 274 -68.16 14.52 -31.72
N LYS A 275 -69.17 14.61 -30.86
CA LYS A 275 -70.21 13.59 -30.72
C LYS A 275 -71.38 13.93 -31.63
#